data_AF-A0A1H5TZR7-F1
#
_entry.id   AF-A0A1H5TZR7-F1
#
_cell.length_a   1.000
_cell.length_b   1.000
_cell.length_c   1.000
_cell.angle_alpha   90.00
_cell.angle_beta   90.00
_cell.angle_gamma   90.00
#
_symmetry.space_group_name_H-M   'P 1'
#
loop_
_entity.id
_entity.type
_entity.pdbx_description
1 polymer ?
#
loop_
_entity_poly.entity_id
_entity_poly.type
_entity_poly.pdbx_seq_one_letter_code
_entity_poly.pdbx_strand_id
1 'polypeptide(L)'
;MPSRIRIATATGSALALAISGLILGVSAGTAQASTCSQSYLPLPDPSCTPGVYNSAVTQSTIGSTICVSGWTATVRPPTSYTNALKAQGIIDYGYSDTNMSDYEEDHQIPLELGGSPRDPNNLWPEPHSGTKNSTTKDGVETKLKNAVCKGTITLNAARTAIKANWTTALSVTGIG
;
A
#
# COMPACT_ATOMS: atom_id res chain seq x y z
N MET A 1 58.23 -25.03 -55.12
CA MET A 1 59.35 -25.94 -54.74
C MET A 1 60.43 -25.05 -54.14
N PRO A 2 61.11 -25.39 -53.03
CA PRO A 2 61.30 -26.68 -52.36
C PRO A 2 60.66 -26.66 -50.95
N SER A 3 60.99 -27.51 -49.99
CA SER A 3 60.92 -28.97 -49.90
C SER A 3 60.88 -29.25 -48.39
N ARG A 4 60.37 -30.42 -48.05
CA ARG A 4 59.95 -30.84 -46.71
C ARG A 4 61.14 -30.95 -45.75
N ILE A 5 60.94 -30.59 -44.49
CA ILE A 5 61.59 -31.27 -43.36
C ILE A 5 60.50 -31.67 -42.37
N ARG A 6 60.41 -32.99 -42.15
CA ARG A 6 59.67 -33.62 -41.06
C ARG A 6 60.69 -33.97 -39.99
N ILE A 7 60.45 -33.61 -38.73
CA ILE A 7 61.13 -34.18 -37.56
C ILE A 7 60.08 -34.60 -36.53
N ALA A 8 60.45 -35.66 -35.81
CA ALA A 8 59.61 -36.67 -35.20
C ALA A 8 59.01 -36.32 -33.83
N THR A 9 58.05 -37.19 -33.51
CA THR A 9 57.35 -37.47 -32.26
C THR A 9 58.16 -37.35 -30.96
N ALA A 10 57.51 -36.82 -29.92
CA ALA A 10 57.62 -37.35 -28.57
C ALA A 10 56.27 -37.19 -27.85
N THR A 11 55.60 -38.32 -27.62
CA THR A 11 54.44 -38.47 -26.76
C THR A 11 54.85 -38.21 -25.31
N GLY A 12 54.24 -37.20 -24.69
CA GLY A 12 54.31 -36.95 -23.26
C GLY A 12 52.90 -36.67 -22.75
N SER A 13 52.17 -37.72 -22.38
CA SER A 13 50.95 -37.59 -21.59
C SER A 13 51.34 -37.12 -20.19
N ALA A 14 50.89 -35.93 -19.80
CA ALA A 14 50.90 -35.50 -18.41
C ALA A 14 49.48 -35.10 -18.00
N LEU A 15 49.14 -35.64 -16.84
CA LEU A 15 47.87 -35.72 -16.14
C LEU A 15 47.17 -34.36 -15.92
N ALA A 16 45.85 -34.43 -15.88
CA ALA A 16 44.88 -33.36 -15.72
C ALA A 16 45.04 -32.48 -14.46
N LEU A 17 44.56 -31.24 -14.56
CA LEU A 17 43.80 -30.57 -13.51
C LEU A 17 42.67 -29.78 -14.20
N ALA A 18 41.54 -30.44 -14.43
CA ALA A 18 40.28 -29.76 -14.69
C ALA A 18 39.86 -29.10 -13.38
N ILE A 19 40.07 -27.79 -13.26
CA ILE A 19 39.52 -27.01 -12.16
C ILE A 19 38.05 -26.80 -12.49
N SER A 20 37.20 -27.74 -12.06
CA SER A 20 35.76 -27.52 -11.95
C SER A 20 35.54 -26.48 -10.86
N GLY A 21 35.59 -25.20 -11.24
CA GLY A 21 35.17 -24.11 -10.38
C GLY A 21 33.66 -24.16 -10.20
N LEU A 22 33.20 -24.81 -9.14
CA LEU A 22 31.83 -24.68 -8.66
C LEU A 22 31.67 -23.25 -8.11
N ILE A 23 31.16 -22.33 -8.93
CA ILE A 23 30.70 -21.04 -8.42
C ILE A 23 29.43 -21.32 -7.62
N LEU A 24 29.61 -21.52 -6.31
CA LEU A 24 28.53 -21.35 -5.33
C LEU A 24 28.19 -19.86 -5.33
N GLY A 25 27.29 -19.46 -6.23
CA GLY A 25 26.69 -18.14 -6.23
C GLY A 25 25.93 -17.98 -4.93
N VAL A 26 26.55 -17.29 -3.97
CA VAL A 26 25.88 -16.82 -2.77
C VAL A 26 24.84 -15.80 -3.25
N SER A 27 23.57 -16.20 -3.29
CA SER A 27 22.46 -15.26 -3.48
C SER A 27 22.44 -14.36 -2.24
N ALA A 28 23.21 -13.28 -2.26
CA ALA A 28 23.04 -12.17 -1.34
C ALA A 28 21.60 -11.67 -1.57
N GLY A 29 20.71 -11.96 -0.63
CA GLY A 29 19.34 -11.49 -0.68
C GLY A 29 19.36 -9.98 -0.82
N THR A 30 18.92 -9.47 -1.97
CA THR A 30 18.68 -8.04 -2.15
C THR A 30 17.65 -7.64 -1.12
N ALA A 31 18.00 -6.82 -0.14
CA ALA A 31 17.02 -6.14 0.67
C ALA A 31 16.06 -5.42 -0.29
N GLN A 32 14.78 -5.80 -0.31
CA GLN A 32 13.80 -5.07 -1.10
C GLN A 32 13.79 -3.63 -0.57
N ALA A 33 14.15 -2.67 -1.43
CA ALA A 33 14.03 -1.27 -1.09
C ALA A 33 12.53 -0.95 -0.93
N SER A 34 12.18 -0.16 0.09
CA SER A 34 10.83 0.35 0.27
C SER A 34 10.39 1.09 -1.00
N THR A 35 9.24 0.72 -1.55
CA THR A 35 8.63 1.35 -2.72
C THR A 35 7.73 2.53 -2.34
N CYS A 36 7.32 2.60 -1.07
CA CYS A 36 6.55 3.68 -0.46
C CYS A 36 7.34 4.35 0.66
N SER A 37 6.96 5.58 1.02
CA SER A 37 7.64 6.37 2.05
C SER A 37 6.81 6.59 3.32
N GLN A 38 7.43 6.38 4.47
CA GLN A 38 6.89 6.77 5.78
C GLN A 38 7.01 8.29 6.07
N SER A 39 7.67 9.07 5.21
CA SER A 39 7.84 10.52 5.42
C SER A 39 6.53 11.32 5.41
N TYR A 40 5.45 10.70 4.92
CA TYR A 40 4.12 11.31 4.83
C TYR A 40 3.27 11.09 6.07
N LEU A 41 3.70 10.23 7.01
CA LEU A 41 2.93 9.93 8.20
C LEU A 41 2.52 11.21 8.95
N PRO A 42 1.27 11.29 9.42
CA PRO A 42 0.29 10.20 9.55
C PRO A 42 -0.62 10.01 8.32
N LEU A 43 -0.23 10.48 7.13
CA LEU A 43 -0.92 10.20 5.87
C LEU A 43 -0.16 9.10 5.11
N PRO A 44 -0.84 8.37 4.20
CA PRO A 44 -0.12 7.46 3.31
C PRO A 44 0.77 8.23 2.32
N ASP A 45 1.71 7.51 1.72
CA ASP A 45 2.43 8.02 0.55
C ASP A 45 1.44 8.21 -0.61
N PRO A 46 1.27 9.43 -1.14
CA PRO A 46 0.30 9.70 -2.20
C PRO A 46 0.62 9.02 -3.53
N SER A 47 1.86 8.56 -3.73
CA SER A 47 2.22 7.77 -4.92
C SER A 47 1.79 6.31 -4.81
N CYS A 48 1.72 5.77 -3.59
CA CYS A 48 1.27 4.41 -3.33
C CYS A 48 -0.23 4.31 -3.08
N THR A 49 -0.80 5.29 -2.36
CA THR A 49 -2.22 5.29 -1.98
C THR A 49 -2.86 6.64 -2.34
N PRO A 50 -3.00 6.96 -3.64
CA PRO A 50 -3.58 8.23 -4.09
C PRO A 50 -5.05 8.41 -3.70
N GLY A 51 -5.74 7.35 -3.28
CA GLY A 51 -7.14 7.34 -2.89
C GLY A 51 -8.06 7.21 -4.11
N VAL A 52 -8.95 6.21 -4.06
CA VAL A 52 -9.88 5.84 -5.15
C VAL A 52 -11.31 5.85 -4.63
N TYR A 53 -12.23 6.37 -5.44
CA TYR A 53 -13.65 6.44 -5.09
C TYR A 53 -14.42 5.20 -5.57
N ASN A 54 -15.43 4.80 -4.80
CA ASN A 54 -16.45 3.86 -5.24
C ASN A 54 -17.44 4.59 -6.17
N SER A 55 -17.51 4.16 -7.42
CA SER A 55 -18.38 4.77 -8.44
C SER A 55 -19.87 4.69 -8.13
N ALA A 56 -20.30 3.75 -7.28
CA ALA A 56 -21.68 3.67 -6.80
C ALA A 56 -22.04 4.79 -5.80
N VAL A 57 -21.05 5.47 -5.21
CA VAL A 57 -21.27 6.53 -4.20
C VAL A 57 -21.01 7.89 -4.82
N THR A 58 -22.11 8.58 -5.08
CA THR A 58 -22.20 9.93 -5.63
C THR A 58 -23.07 10.78 -4.72
N GLN A 59 -23.06 12.10 -4.89
CA GLN A 59 -23.92 12.99 -4.12
C GLN A 59 -25.41 12.61 -4.24
N SER A 60 -25.85 12.14 -5.41
CA SER A 60 -27.23 11.71 -5.66
C SER A 60 -27.57 10.34 -5.06
N THR A 61 -26.57 9.49 -4.76
CA THR A 61 -26.80 8.14 -4.23
C THR A 61 -26.51 8.01 -2.74
N ILE A 62 -26.10 9.07 -2.04
CA ILE A 62 -25.76 8.98 -0.60
C ILE A 62 -26.93 8.48 0.25
N GLY A 63 -28.18 8.82 -0.12
CA GLY A 63 -29.39 8.39 0.59
C GLY A 63 -29.69 6.89 0.49
N SER A 64 -29.10 6.19 -0.48
CA SER A 64 -29.19 4.72 -0.64
C SER A 64 -27.85 4.02 -0.42
N THR A 65 -26.81 4.76 0.01
CA THR A 65 -25.46 4.24 0.23
C THR A 65 -24.94 4.66 1.60
N ILE A 66 -23.96 5.57 1.69
CA ILE A 66 -23.24 5.93 2.91
C ILE A 66 -24.13 6.49 4.03
N CYS A 67 -25.33 6.98 3.72
CA CYS A 67 -26.28 7.46 4.72
C CYS A 67 -27.30 6.40 5.16
N VAL A 68 -27.22 5.18 4.62
CA VAL A 68 -28.02 4.03 5.07
C VAL A 68 -27.24 3.26 6.13
N SER A 69 -27.89 3.01 7.26
CA SER A 69 -27.29 2.22 8.34
C SER A 69 -26.84 0.84 7.85
N GLY A 70 -25.61 0.44 8.19
CA GLY A 70 -25.05 -0.85 7.81
C GLY A 70 -24.52 -0.95 6.37
N TRP A 71 -24.66 0.07 5.53
CA TRP A 71 -24.22 -0.02 4.13
C TRP A 71 -22.73 -0.35 3.97
N THR A 72 -21.86 0.25 4.78
CA THR A 72 -20.41 -0.02 4.72
C THR A 72 -20.08 -1.49 5.00
N ALA A 73 -20.84 -2.16 5.87
CA ALA A 73 -20.67 -3.59 6.14
C ALA A 73 -20.98 -4.46 4.91
N THR A 74 -21.85 -4.01 4.01
CA THR A 74 -22.21 -4.75 2.79
C THR A 74 -21.13 -4.69 1.72
N VAL A 75 -20.28 -3.66 1.73
CA VAL A 75 -19.22 -3.45 0.73
C VAL A 75 -17.82 -3.74 1.27
N ARG A 76 -17.66 -3.87 2.59
CA ARG A 76 -16.37 -4.11 3.24
C ARG A 76 -15.72 -5.41 2.70
N PRO A 77 -14.45 -5.38 2.29
CA PRO A 77 -13.75 -6.59 1.90
C PRO A 77 -13.59 -7.55 3.09
N PRO A 78 -13.51 -8.88 2.84
CA PRO A 78 -13.21 -9.83 3.90
C PRO A 78 -11.79 -9.61 4.44
N THR A 79 -11.57 -9.95 5.71
CA THR A 79 -10.24 -9.82 6.35
C THR A 79 -9.15 -10.64 5.68
N SER A 80 -9.50 -11.76 5.03
CA SER A 80 -8.55 -12.55 4.24
C SER A 80 -7.97 -11.77 3.05
N TYR A 81 -8.73 -10.83 2.48
CA TYR A 81 -8.24 -9.94 1.43
C TYR A 81 -7.32 -8.86 2.01
N THR A 82 -7.77 -8.17 3.06
CA THR A 82 -7.05 -7.03 3.62
C THR A 82 -5.78 -7.45 4.36
N ASN A 83 -5.73 -8.61 4.99
CA ASN A 83 -4.51 -9.10 5.65
C ASN A 83 -3.36 -9.34 4.66
N ALA A 84 -3.66 -9.84 3.46
CA ALA A 84 -2.63 -10.04 2.44
C ALA A 84 -2.05 -8.69 1.97
N LEU A 85 -2.90 -7.68 1.77
CA LEU A 85 -2.46 -6.34 1.43
C LEU A 85 -1.67 -5.68 2.57
N LYS A 86 -2.14 -5.78 3.81
CA LYS A 86 -1.46 -5.25 4.99
C LYS A 86 -0.04 -5.78 5.13
N ALA A 87 0.12 -7.11 5.01
CA ALA A 87 1.43 -7.74 5.09
C ALA A 87 2.38 -7.22 4.00
N GLN A 88 1.89 -7.07 2.77
CA GLN A 88 2.69 -6.52 1.67
C GLN A 88 3.00 -5.04 1.87
N GLY A 89 2.00 -4.23 2.26
CA GLY A 89 2.16 -2.81 2.50
C GLY A 89 3.19 -2.52 3.60
N ILE A 90 3.25 -3.36 4.65
CA ILE A 90 4.23 -3.22 5.72
C ILE A 90 5.67 -3.28 5.15
N ILE A 91 5.89 -4.18 4.18
CA ILE A 91 7.16 -4.33 3.47
C ILE A 91 7.38 -3.14 2.53
N ASP A 92 6.37 -2.77 1.74
CA ASP A 92 6.45 -1.71 0.73
C ASP A 92 6.79 -0.35 1.35
N TYR A 93 6.22 -0.02 2.51
CA TYR A 93 6.54 1.18 3.28
C TYR A 93 7.85 1.08 4.06
N GLY A 94 8.47 -0.11 4.13
CA GLY A 94 9.72 -0.33 4.86
C GLY A 94 9.59 -0.16 6.37
N TYR A 95 8.44 -0.52 6.96
CA TYR A 95 8.26 -0.44 8.40
C TYR A 95 9.22 -1.41 9.11
N SER A 96 9.92 -0.92 10.14
CA SER A 96 10.78 -1.77 10.97
C SER A 96 9.98 -2.68 11.89
N ASP A 97 8.81 -2.21 12.33
CA ASP A 97 7.84 -3.02 13.05
C ASP A 97 6.95 -3.77 12.06
N THR A 98 7.06 -5.09 12.04
CA THR A 98 6.32 -5.95 11.14
C THR A 98 5.16 -6.68 11.82
N ASN A 99 4.83 -6.32 13.06
CA ASN A 99 3.69 -6.90 13.75
C ASN A 99 2.39 -6.36 13.15
N MET A 100 1.67 -7.20 12.40
CA MET A 100 0.45 -6.79 11.69
C MET A 100 -0.66 -6.26 12.62
N SER A 101 -0.64 -6.58 13.92
CA SER A 101 -1.64 -6.05 14.86
C SER A 101 -1.45 -4.58 15.19
N ASP A 102 -0.29 -4.01 14.86
CA ASP A 102 0.04 -2.61 15.14
C ASP A 102 -0.36 -1.67 13.98
N TYR A 103 -1.04 -2.22 12.97
CA TYR A 103 -1.55 -1.52 11.80
C TYR A 103 -3.01 -1.92 11.49
N GLU A 104 -3.80 -0.96 11.02
CA GLU A 104 -5.10 -1.20 10.36
C GLU A 104 -4.89 -1.25 8.84
N GLU A 105 -5.62 -2.09 8.11
CA GLU A 105 -5.58 -2.02 6.64
C GLU A 105 -6.69 -1.06 6.24
N ASP A 106 -6.32 0.19 6.06
CA ASP A 106 -7.29 1.28 6.07
C ASP A 106 -7.41 1.94 4.71
N HIS A 107 -8.56 2.56 4.50
CA HIS A 107 -8.86 3.25 3.27
C HIS A 107 -8.42 4.72 3.34
N GLN A 108 -7.67 5.21 2.34
CA GLN A 108 -7.33 6.64 2.24
C GLN A 108 -8.58 7.51 2.05
N ILE A 109 -9.50 7.07 1.19
CA ILE A 109 -10.87 7.55 1.18
C ILE A 109 -11.71 6.51 1.90
N PRO A 110 -12.35 6.83 3.05
CA PRO A 110 -13.05 5.82 3.82
C PRO A 110 -14.30 5.32 3.11
N LEU A 111 -14.72 4.10 3.45
CA LEU A 111 -16.00 3.56 3.00
C LEU A 111 -17.16 4.48 3.38
N GLU A 112 -17.06 5.18 4.52
CA GLU A 112 -18.05 6.14 4.99
C GLU A 112 -18.21 7.38 4.09
N LEU A 113 -17.21 7.67 3.27
CA LEU A 113 -17.26 8.70 2.23
C LEU A 113 -17.19 8.06 0.83
N GLY A 114 -17.48 6.76 0.73
CA GLY A 114 -17.53 6.01 -0.52
C GLY A 114 -16.19 5.90 -1.23
N GLY A 115 -15.12 5.58 -0.50
CA GLY A 115 -13.90 5.05 -1.12
C GLY A 115 -14.09 3.66 -1.70
N SER A 116 -13.21 3.30 -2.64
CA SER A 116 -13.20 1.99 -3.26
C SER A 116 -12.90 0.92 -2.20
N PRO A 117 -13.72 -0.13 -2.08
CA PRO A 117 -13.55 -1.12 -1.02
C PRO A 117 -12.35 -2.04 -1.23
N ARG A 118 -11.94 -2.27 -2.47
CA ARG A 118 -10.93 -3.28 -2.83
C ARG A 118 -9.78 -2.74 -3.66
N ASP A 119 -9.81 -1.50 -4.14
CA ASP A 119 -8.69 -0.99 -4.95
C ASP A 119 -7.46 -0.78 -4.05
N PRO A 120 -6.30 -1.45 -4.31
CA PRO A 120 -5.09 -1.25 -3.51
C PRO A 120 -4.59 0.19 -3.50
N ASN A 121 -4.89 1.00 -4.52
CA ASN A 121 -4.53 2.43 -4.53
C ASN A 121 -5.37 3.26 -3.55
N ASN A 122 -6.33 2.65 -2.86
CA ASN A 122 -7.09 3.25 -1.77
C ASN A 122 -6.80 2.58 -0.43
N LEU A 123 -5.92 1.60 -0.34
CA LEU A 123 -5.66 0.78 0.85
C LEU A 123 -4.20 0.92 1.29
N TRP A 124 -3.96 0.99 2.60
CA TRP A 124 -2.61 1.05 3.16
C TRP A 124 -2.57 0.57 4.62
N PRO A 125 -1.41 0.09 5.10
CA PRO A 125 -1.23 -0.27 6.51
C PRO A 125 -1.08 0.99 7.38
N GLU A 126 -2.19 1.49 7.89
CA GLU A 126 -2.22 2.68 8.73
C GLU A 126 -1.80 2.35 10.18
N PRO A 127 -0.76 2.99 10.75
CA PRO A 127 -0.31 2.69 12.10
C PRO A 127 -1.35 2.97 13.19
N HIS A 128 -1.41 2.10 14.20
CA HIS A 128 -2.14 2.37 15.45
C HIS A 128 -1.34 3.24 16.44
N SER A 129 -0.04 3.44 16.20
CA SER A 129 0.84 4.17 17.10
C SER A 129 0.72 5.69 16.98
N GLY A 130 1.09 6.41 18.04
CA GLY A 130 1.03 7.88 18.09
C GLY A 130 -0.36 8.44 18.40
N THR A 131 -0.48 9.78 18.39
CA THR A 131 -1.73 10.49 18.68
C THR A 131 -2.58 10.76 17.43
N LYS A 132 -2.00 10.61 16.25
CA LYS A 132 -2.67 10.68 14.95
C LYS A 132 -2.51 9.32 14.28
N ASN A 133 -3.44 8.43 14.60
CA ASN A 133 -3.44 7.02 14.21
C ASN A 133 -4.79 6.65 13.56
N SER A 134 -4.90 5.41 13.07
CA SER A 134 -6.11 4.88 12.44
C SER A 134 -7.37 5.11 13.30
N THR A 135 -7.32 4.86 14.61
CA THR A 135 -8.48 5.06 15.49
C THR A 135 -8.91 6.53 15.59
N THR A 136 -7.96 7.47 15.62
CA THR A 136 -8.30 8.91 15.61
C THR A 136 -8.83 9.38 14.26
N LYS A 137 -8.37 8.77 13.16
CA LYS A 137 -8.89 9.00 11.82
C LYS A 137 -10.34 8.52 11.70
N ASP A 138 -10.69 7.33 12.23
CA ASP A 138 -12.09 6.84 12.27
C ASP A 138 -13.08 7.90 12.82
N GLY A 139 -12.67 8.62 13.86
CA GLY A 139 -13.46 9.71 14.44
C GLY A 139 -13.65 10.90 13.49
N VAL A 140 -12.63 11.25 12.70
CA VAL A 140 -12.71 12.28 11.65
C VAL A 140 -13.64 11.82 10.52
N GLU A 141 -13.51 10.58 10.08
CA GLU A 141 -14.35 9.97 9.03
C GLU A 141 -15.83 9.98 9.42
N THR A 142 -16.13 9.54 10.64
CA THR A 142 -17.48 9.52 11.20
C THR A 142 -18.08 10.93 11.24
N LYS A 143 -17.31 11.93 11.67
CA LYS A 143 -17.77 13.33 11.71
C LYS A 143 -18.07 13.87 10.30
N LEU A 144 -17.18 13.62 9.34
CA LEU A 144 -17.37 14.03 7.95
C LEU A 144 -18.60 13.35 7.33
N LYS A 145 -18.74 12.03 7.49
CA LYS A 145 -19.91 11.30 7.00
C LYS A 145 -21.20 11.81 7.61
N ASN A 146 -21.21 12.10 8.92
CA ASN A 146 -22.39 12.65 9.57
C ASN A 146 -22.74 14.06 9.04
N ALA A 147 -21.75 14.91 8.78
CA ALA A 147 -21.99 16.22 8.18
C ALA A 147 -22.52 16.10 6.74
N VAL A 148 -22.01 15.15 5.94
CA VAL A 148 -22.51 14.85 4.60
C VAL A 148 -23.97 14.37 4.66
N CYS A 149 -24.27 13.41 5.53
CA CYS A 149 -25.62 12.83 5.63
C CYS A 149 -26.66 13.79 6.23
N LYS A 150 -26.22 14.81 6.99
CA LYS A 150 -27.06 15.92 7.44
C LYS A 150 -27.23 17.02 6.39
N GLY A 151 -26.49 16.96 5.27
CA GLY A 151 -26.46 18.02 4.26
C GLY A 151 -25.70 19.28 4.68
N THR A 152 -24.92 19.23 5.77
CA THR A 152 -24.10 20.36 6.23
C THR A 152 -22.96 20.68 5.27
N ILE A 153 -22.35 19.64 4.68
CA ILE A 153 -21.33 19.75 3.63
C ILE A 153 -21.64 18.78 2.50
N THR A 154 -21.10 19.03 1.32
CA THR A 154 -21.22 18.08 0.19
C THR A 154 -20.27 16.89 0.36
N LEU A 155 -20.62 15.76 -0.25
CA LEU A 155 -19.74 14.59 -0.34
C LEU A 155 -18.38 14.96 -0.96
N ASN A 156 -18.39 15.82 -1.97
CA ASN A 156 -17.16 16.26 -2.63
C ASN A 156 -16.26 17.09 -1.70
N ALA A 157 -16.84 17.97 -0.88
CA ALA A 157 -16.08 18.74 0.10
C ALA A 157 -15.42 17.82 1.14
N ALA A 158 -16.16 16.85 1.67
CA ALA A 158 -15.63 15.87 2.62
C ALA A 158 -14.50 15.02 2.01
N ARG A 159 -14.70 14.48 0.80
CA ARG A 159 -13.70 13.70 0.06
C ARG A 159 -12.43 14.50 -0.23
N THR A 160 -12.58 15.75 -0.66
CA THR A 160 -11.45 16.63 -0.95
C THR A 160 -10.62 16.89 0.31
N ALA A 161 -11.28 17.21 1.42
CA ALA A 161 -10.62 17.51 2.68
C ALA A 161 -9.87 16.30 3.26
N ILE A 162 -10.52 15.12 3.31
CA ILE A 162 -9.89 13.93 3.87
C ILE A 162 -8.74 13.41 2.99
N LYS A 163 -8.92 13.42 1.66
CA LYS A 163 -7.90 12.99 0.70
C LYS A 163 -6.63 13.84 0.83
N ALA A 164 -6.80 15.15 1.03
CA ALA A 164 -5.69 16.08 1.13
C ALA A 164 -4.97 15.94 2.47
N ASN A 165 -5.70 16.01 3.59
CA ASN A 165 -5.13 15.84 4.93
C ASN A 165 -6.24 15.62 5.97
N TRP A 166 -6.47 14.36 6.31
CA TRP A 166 -7.47 13.96 7.30
C TRP A 166 -7.30 14.68 8.65
N THR A 167 -6.06 14.99 9.06
CA THR A 167 -5.77 15.62 10.36
C THR A 167 -6.28 17.07 10.45
N THR A 168 -6.58 17.69 9.31
CA THR A 168 -7.12 19.06 9.20
C THR A 168 -8.51 19.11 8.59
N ALA A 169 -9.06 17.96 8.17
CA ALA A 169 -10.25 17.92 7.33
C ALA A 169 -11.47 18.56 7.99
N LEU A 170 -11.66 18.36 9.30
CA LEU A 170 -12.76 18.96 10.05
C LEU A 170 -12.67 20.49 10.10
N SER A 171 -11.47 21.02 10.31
CA SER A 171 -11.23 22.46 10.34
C SER A 171 -11.46 23.08 8.96
N VAL A 172 -10.90 22.48 7.91
CA VAL A 172 -11.05 22.97 6.52
C VAL A 172 -12.51 22.94 6.04
N THR A 173 -13.30 21.99 6.52
CA THR A 173 -14.72 21.90 6.19
C THR A 173 -15.64 22.69 7.12
N GLY A 174 -15.09 23.32 8.17
CA GLY A 174 -15.85 24.13 9.12
C GLY A 174 -16.76 23.33 10.05
N ILE A 175 -16.47 22.04 10.27
CA ILE A 175 -17.26 21.14 11.13
C ILE A 175 -16.49 20.65 12.37
N GLY A 176 -15.34 21.26 12.65
CA GLY A 176 -14.42 20.93 13.75
C GLY A 176 -14.95 21.29 15.13
#